data_AF-A0A2V5PKK4-F1
#
_entry.id   AF-A0A2V5PKK4-F1
#
_cell.length_a   1.000
_cell.length_b   1.000
_cell.length_c   1.000
_cell.angle_alpha   90.00
_cell.angle_beta   90.00
_cell.angle_gamma   90.00
#
_symmetry.space_group_name_H-M   'P 1'
#
loop_
_entity.id
_entity.type
_entity.pdbx_description
1 polymer ?
#
loop_
_entity_poly.entity_id
_entity_poly.type
_entity_poly.pdbx_seq_one_letter_code
_entity_poly.pdbx_strand_id
1 'polypeptide(L)' 'ANFVTGGKPVEPRSEGSGETRAKAITGGEERHLTKGDVIVIPNGVPHWFREVNGPFLYYVVKVVQ' A
#
# COMPACT_ATOMS: atom_id res chain seq x y z
N ALA A 1 6.62 -3.08 -10.21
CA ALA A 1 5.75 -3.77 -9.22
C ALA A 1 4.36 -3.17 -9.29
N ASN A 2 3.31 -3.97 -9.18
CA ASN A 2 1.94 -3.47 -9.21
C ASN A 2 1.51 -3.04 -7.82
N PHE A 3 1.22 -1.76 -7.65
CA PHE A 3 0.89 -1.14 -6.37
C PHE A 3 -0.54 -0.61 -6.41
N VAL A 4 -1.32 -0.95 -5.39
CA VAL A 4 -2.73 -0.56 -5.29
C VAL A 4 -2.89 0.47 -4.18
N THR A 5 -3.68 1.50 -4.45
CA THR A 5 -4.04 2.55 -3.48
C THR A 5 -5.53 2.82 -3.48
N GLY A 6 -6.08 3.22 -2.33
CA GLY A 6 -7.50 3.55 -2.18
C GLY A 6 -8.36 2.31 -1.98
N GLY A 7 -9.63 2.40 -2.35
CA GLY A 7 -10.59 1.30 -2.17
C GLY A 7 -10.93 1.02 -0.70
N LYS A 8 -11.43 -0.18 -0.43
CA LYS A 8 -11.84 -0.65 0.90
C LYS A 8 -11.05 -1.89 1.30
N PRO A 9 -10.47 -1.94 2.52
CA PRO A 9 -9.82 -3.13 3.02
C PRO A 9 -10.86 -4.23 3.28
N VAL A 10 -10.53 -5.47 2.94
CA VAL A 10 -11.35 -6.66 3.22
C VAL A 10 -10.87 -7.30 4.51
N GLU A 11 -11.79 -7.46 5.47
CA GLU A 11 -11.54 -8.02 6.80
C GLU A 11 -10.37 -7.30 7.52
N PRO A 12 -10.45 -5.97 7.70
CA PRO A 12 -9.39 -5.22 8.35
C PRO A 12 -9.22 -5.65 9.80
N ARG A 13 -7.96 -5.80 10.23
CA ARG A 13 -7.57 -6.03 11.61
C ARG A 13 -6.50 -5.03 12.01
N SER A 14 -6.59 -4.58 13.25
CA SER A 14 -5.54 -3.72 13.83
C SER A 14 -4.30 -4.55 14.11
N GLU A 15 -3.14 -4.06 13.69
CA GLU A 15 -1.84 -4.54 14.15
C GLU A 15 -1.08 -3.38 14.79
N GLY A 16 -0.69 -3.52 16.05
CA GLY A 16 0.03 -2.46 16.75
C GLY A 16 -0.73 -1.12 16.83
N SER A 17 -0.01 -0.07 17.20
CA SER A 17 -0.57 1.27 17.29
C SER A 17 -0.66 1.91 15.90
N GLY A 18 -1.87 2.16 15.43
CA GLY A 18 -2.11 2.91 14.19
C GLY A 18 -1.81 2.15 12.89
N GLU A 19 -1.57 0.83 12.93
CA GLU A 19 -1.46 0.03 11.72
C GLU A 19 -2.70 -0.85 11.53
N THR A 20 -3.18 -0.91 10.29
CA THR A 20 -4.27 -1.80 9.88
C THR A 20 -3.74 -2.71 8.80
N ARG A 21 -3.97 -4.02 8.97
CA ARG A 21 -3.75 -5.01 7.92
C ARG A 21 -5.08 -5.54 7.43
N ALA A 22 -5.11 -5.99 6.18
CA ALA A 22 -6.27 -6.58 5.55
C ALA A 22 -5.83 -7.69 4.60
N LYS A 23 -6.76 -8.59 4.26
CA LYS A 23 -6.48 -9.69 3.32
C LYS A 23 -6.36 -9.21 1.88
N ALA A 24 -7.12 -8.17 1.53
CA ALA A 24 -7.17 -7.57 0.20
C ALA A 24 -7.70 -6.14 0.26
N ILE A 25 -7.63 -5.44 -0.87
CA ILE A 25 -8.32 -4.17 -1.13
C ILE A 25 -9.32 -4.40 -2.28
N THR A 26 -10.57 -3.97 -2.12
CA THR A 26 -11.58 -3.94 -3.19
C THR A 26 -11.77 -2.52 -3.71
N GLY A 27 -11.88 -2.36 -5.03
CA GLY A 27 -12.08 -1.05 -5.67
C GLY A 27 -10.89 -0.09 -5.53
N GLY A 28 -9.69 -0.60 -5.25
CA GLY A 28 -8.47 0.19 -5.28
C GLY A 28 -7.98 0.41 -6.71
N GLU A 29 -7.23 1.48 -6.92
CA GLU A 29 -6.60 1.79 -8.20
C GLU A 29 -5.20 1.18 -8.26
N GLU A 30 -4.92 0.43 -9.31
CA GLU A 30 -3.63 -0.21 -9.54
C GLU A 30 -2.74 0.64 -10.45
N ARG A 31 -1.48 0.81 -10.05
CA ARG A 31 -0.44 1.46 -10.86
C ARG A 31 0.79 0.57 -10.94
N HIS A 32 1.40 0.52 -12.11
CA HIS A 32 2.68 -0.15 -12.29
C HIS A 32 3.82 0.80 -11.92
N LEU A 33 4.55 0.48 -10.85
CA LEU A 33 5.71 1.24 -10.38
C LEU A 33 7.00 0.73 -11.01
N THR A 34 7.83 1.67 -11.44
CA THR A 34 9.14 1.51 -12.03
C THR A 34 10.19 2.34 -11.28
N LYS A 35 11.47 2.23 -11.67
CA LYS A 35 12.56 2.95 -11.01
C LYS A 35 12.39 4.45 -11.19
N GLY A 36 12.40 5.19 -10.07
CA GLY A 36 12.32 6.66 -10.06
C GLY A 36 10.91 7.19 -9.75
N ASP A 37 9.89 6.33 -9.76
CA ASP A 37 8.54 6.72 -9.39
C ASP A 37 8.45 7.09 -7.91
N VAL A 38 7.68 8.16 -7.63
CA VAL A 38 7.35 8.60 -6.27
C VAL A 38 5.84 8.53 -6.11
N ILE A 39 5.39 7.90 -5.03
CA ILE A 39 3.98 7.85 -4.67
C ILE A 39 3.78 8.44 -3.26
N VAL A 40 2.78 9.30 -3.11
CA VAL A 40 2.37 9.84 -1.81
C VAL A 40 1.06 9.17 -1.42
N ILE A 41 1.04 8.59 -0.22
CA ILE A 41 -0.15 7.93 0.32
C ILE A 41 -0.73 8.80 1.44
N PRO A 42 -1.92 9.40 1.24
CA PRO A 42 -2.58 10.15 2.30
C PRO A 42 -2.89 9.26 3.52
N ASN A 43 -3.02 9.89 4.69
CA ASN A 43 -3.37 9.19 5.92
C ASN A 43 -4.69 8.40 5.76
N GLY A 44 -4.73 7.18 6.29
CA GLY A 44 -5.91 6.32 6.26
C GLY A 44 -6.20 5.65 4.90
N VAL A 45 -5.39 5.92 3.87
CA VAL A 45 -5.58 5.30 2.55
C VAL A 45 -5.00 3.88 2.53
N PRO A 46 -5.83 2.85 2.27
CA PRO A 46 -5.33 1.49 2.09
C PRO A 46 -4.37 1.42 0.92
N HIS A 47 -3.26 0.71 1.10
CA HIS A 47 -2.26 0.52 0.06
C HIS A 47 -1.50 -0.79 0.27
N TRP A 48 -1.06 -1.40 -0.83
CA TRP A 48 -0.22 -2.60 -0.82
C TRP A 48 0.40 -2.87 -2.19
N PHE A 49 1.47 -3.67 -2.19
CA PHE A 49 1.95 -4.32 -3.41
C PHE A 49 1.09 -5.55 -3.69
N ARG A 50 0.35 -5.53 -4.79
CA ARG A 50 -0.44 -6.69 -5.25
C ARG A 50 0.43 -7.74 -5.93
N GLU A 51 1.45 -7.29 -6.65
CA GLU A 51 2.38 -8.15 -7.38
C GLU A 51 3.78 -7.54 -7.42
N VAL A 52 4.79 -8.36 -7.17
CA VAL A 52 6.20 -7.98 -7.21
C VAL A 52 6.97 -9.02 -8.00
N ASN A 53 7.47 -8.64 -9.17
CA ASN A 53 8.26 -9.51 -10.03
C ASN A 53 9.75 -9.33 -9.73
N GLY A 54 10.32 -10.28 -8.98
CA GLY A 54 11.70 -10.25 -8.52
C GLY A 54 11.93 -9.29 -7.34
N PRO A 55 13.19 -9.08 -6.92
CA PRO A 55 13.51 -8.12 -5.87
C PRO A 55 13.08 -6.71 -6.26
N PHE A 56 12.34 -6.02 -5.38
CA PHE A 56 11.93 -4.63 -5.56
C PHE A 56 12.40 -3.82 -4.36
N LEU A 57 13.48 -3.07 -4.54
CA LEU A 57 14.00 -2.17 -3.51
C LEU A 57 13.28 -0.83 -3.60
N TYR A 58 12.73 -0.40 -2.47
CA TYR A 58 12.06 0.89 -2.35
C TYR A 58 12.41 1.52 -1.00
N TYR A 59 12.37 2.85 -0.98
CA TYR A 59 12.53 3.63 0.24
C TYR A 59 11.15 4.10 0.69
N VAL A 60 10.84 3.92 1.98
CA VAL A 60 9.56 4.34 2.56
C VAL A 60 9.82 5.32 3.70
N VAL A 61 9.09 6.43 3.67
CA VAL A 61 8.99 7.36 4.80
C VAL A 61 7.58 7.25 5.35
N LYS A 62 7.47 6.80 6.60
CA LYS A 62 6.20 6.74 7.32
C LYS A 62 6.18 7.85 8.35
N VAL A 63 5.30 8.82 8.17
CA VAL A 63 5.05 9.85 9.18
C VAL A 63 4.09 9.26 10.21
N VAL A 64 4.54 9.15 11.45
CA VAL A 64 3.72 8.78 12.60
C VAL A 64 3.26 10.05 13.31
N GLN A 65 2.00 10.06 13.77
CA GLN A 65 1.51 11.06 14.72
C GLN A 65 1.66 10.52 16.13
#